data_AF-A0A7X7KH53-F1
#
_entry.id   AF-A0A7X7KH53-F1
#
_cell.length_a   1.000
_cell.length_b   1.000
_cell.length_c   1.000
_cell.angle_alpha   90.00
_cell.angle_beta   90.00
_cell.angle_gamma   90.00
#
_symmetry.space_group_name_H-M   'P 1'
#
loop_
_entity.id
_entity.type
_entity.pdbx_description
1 polymer ?
#
loop_
_entity_poly.entity_id
_entity_poly.type
_entity_poly.pdbx_seq_one_letter_code
_entity_poly.pdbx_strand_id
1 'polypeptide(L)' 'MKFVSVRELRARSADVWRQLSEEPDMVVTSNGKPVAILTAVSPAGLE' A
#
# COMPACT_ATOMS: atom_id res chain seq x y z
N MET A 1 8.82 5.89 3.44
CA MET A 1 8.34 4.56 2.98
C MET A 1 7.44 4.00 4.05
N LYS A 2 6.14 3.92 3.77
CA LYS A 2 5.11 3.66 4.78
C LYS A 2 4.90 2.17 4.98
N PHE A 3 4.65 1.77 6.22
CA PHE A 3 4.36 0.37 6.55
C PHE A 3 2.87 0.24 6.86
N VAL A 4 2.20 -0.69 6.20
CA VAL A 4 0.81 -1.04 6.45
C VAL A 4 0.74 -2.50 6.87
N SER A 5 -0.02 -2.81 7.92
CA SER A 5 -0.22 -4.22 8.29
C SER A 5 -1.29 -4.86 7.40
N VAL A 6 -1.23 -6.18 7.17
CA VAL A 6 -2.31 -6.93 6.50
C VAL A 6 -3.68 -6.75 7.18
N ARG A 7 -3.68 -6.50 8.50
CA ARG A 7 -4.90 -6.23 9.26
C ARG A 7 -5.48 -4.85 8.93
N GLU A 8 -4.64 -3.85 8.83
CA GLU A 8 -5.04 -2.49 8.47
C GLU A 8 -5.46 -2.40 7.01
N LEU A 9 -4.71 -3.02 6.10
CA LEU A 9 -5.07 -3.13 4.69
C LEU A 9 -6.47 -3.74 4.51
N ARG A 10 -6.82 -4.74 5.33
CA ARG A 10 -8.17 -5.35 5.35
C ARG A 10 -9.21 -4.44 6.00
N ALA A 11 -8.92 -3.86 7.16
CA ALA A 11 -9.91 -3.17 7.99
C ALA A 11 -10.18 -1.71 7.56
N ARG A 12 -9.24 -1.08 6.86
CA ARG A 12 -9.26 0.35 6.48
C ARG A 12 -8.83 0.58 5.04
N SER A 13 -9.26 -0.31 4.13
CA SER A 13 -8.81 -0.29 2.73
C SER A 13 -8.99 1.07 2.04
N ALA A 14 -10.13 1.74 2.25
CA ALA A 14 -10.40 3.07 1.68
C ALA A 14 -9.36 4.13 2.09
N ASP A 15 -8.95 4.13 3.36
CA ASP A 15 -7.93 5.07 3.85
C ASP A 15 -6.54 4.70 3.31
N VAL A 16 -6.23 3.40 3.23
CA VAL A 16 -4.97 2.94 2.64
C VAL A 16 -4.88 3.34 1.16
N TRP A 17 -5.97 3.26 0.38
CA TRP A 17 -5.97 3.71 -1.00
C TRP A 17 -5.76 5.22 -1.15
N ARG A 18 -6.40 6.01 -0.28
CA ARG A 18 -6.16 7.47 -0.24
C ARG A 18 -4.70 7.78 0.07
N GLN A 19 -4.14 7.09 1.06
CA GLN A 19 -2.73 7.25 1.42
C GLN A 19 -1.79 6.81 0.30
N LEU A 20 -2.08 5.73 -0.42
CA LEU A 20 -1.28 5.25 -1.54
C LEU A 20 -1.29 6.25 -2.72
N SER A 21 -2.35 7.05 -2.87
CA SER A 21 -2.41 8.11 -3.87
C SER A 21 -1.52 9.32 -3.55
N GLU A 22 -1.21 9.53 -2.27
CA GLU A 22 -0.34 10.61 -1.77
C GLU A 22 1.12 10.13 -1.59
N GLU A 23 1.30 8.89 -1.14
CA GLU A 23 2.58 8.20 -0.94
C GLU A 23 2.63 6.96 -1.85
N PRO A 24 3.32 7.01 -3.00
CA PRO A 24 3.15 6.02 -4.05
C PRO A 24 3.66 4.62 -3.70
N ASP A 25 4.48 4.46 -2.66
CA ASP A 25 5.04 3.16 -2.26
C ASP A 25 4.84 2.85 -0.77
N MET A 26 4.28 1.67 -0.52
CA MET A 26 4.00 1.15 0.83
C MET A 26 4.48 -0.30 0.97
N VAL A 27 5.04 -0.64 2.13
CA VAL A 27 5.40 -2.01 2.50
C VAL A 27 4.25 -2.64 3.29
N VAL A 28 3.74 -3.77 2.81
CA VAL A 28 2.77 -4.57 3.54
C VAL A 28 3.49 -5.52 4.48
N THR A 29 3.04 -5.57 5.74
CA THR A 29 3.61 -6.43 6.78
C THR A 29 2.60 -7.41 7.34
N SER A 30 3.06 -8.62 7.67
CA SER A 30 2.31 -9.62 8.43
C SER A 30 3.10 -9.95 9.70
N ASN A 31 2.52 -9.73 10.88
CA ASN A 31 3.18 -9.92 12.18
C ASN A 31 4.57 -9.24 12.25
N GLY A 32 4.67 -8.00 11.77
CA GLY A 32 5.90 -7.21 11.75
C GLY A 32 6.90 -7.58 10.65
N LYS A 33 6.63 -8.62 9.84
CA LYS A 33 7.50 -9.05 8.75
C LYS A 33 7.03 -8.47 7.42
N PRO A 34 7.89 -7.85 6.60
CA PRO A 34 7.54 -7.47 5.23
C PRO A 34 7.13 -8.68 4.40
N VAL A 35 6.03 -8.56 3.66
CA VAL A 35 5.48 -9.64 2.82
C VAL A 35 5.13 -9.20 1.40
N ALA A 36 4.88 -7.91 1.18
CA ALA A 36 4.59 -7.37 -0.15
C ALA A 36 4.90 -5.85 -0.23
N ILE A 37 4.88 -5.33 -1.44
CA ILE A 37 4.92 -3.89 -1.74
C ILE A 37 3.62 -3.54 -2.47
N LEU A 38 3.01 -2.42 -2.08
CA LEU A 38 1.91 -1.78 -2.79
C LEU A 38 2.47 -0.53 -3.45
N THR A 39 2.29 -0.42 -4.76
CA THR A 39 2.68 0.76 -5.53
C THR A 39 1.48 1.31 -6.30
N ALA A 40 1.33 2.63 -6.31
CA ALA A 40 0.31 3.28 -7.11
C ALA A 40 0.64 3.13 -8.60
N VAL A 41 -0.31 2.64 -9.39
CA VAL A 41 -0.17 2.56 -10.85
C VAL A 41 -1.11 3.54 -11.52
N SER A 42 -0.67 4.15 -12.63
CA SER A 42 -1.51 5.00 -13.46
C SER A 42 -1.45 4.53 -14.93
N PRO A 43 -2.55 4.66 -15.69
CA PRO A 43 -2.54 4.31 -17.11
C PRO A 43 -1.54 5.11 -17.96
N ALA A 44 -1.07 6.25 -17.46
CA ALA A 44 -0.18 7.17 -18.17
C ALA A 44 1.26 6.63 -18.36
N GLY A 45 1.57 5.43 -17.87
CA GLY A 45 2.90 4.81 -18.01
C GLY A 45 2.87 3.33 -18.44
N LEU A 46 1.77 2.85 -19.02
CA LEU A 46 1.71 1.55 -19.68
C LEU A 46 2.18 1.70 -21.14
N GLU A 47 3.50 1.74 -21.34
CA GLU A 47 4.16 1.40 -22.61
C GLU A 47 4.95 0.10 -22.45
#